data_AF-A0A183HI11-F1
#
_entry.id   AF-A0A183HI11-F1
#
_cell.length_a   1.000
_cell.length_b   1.000
_cell.length_c   1.000
_cell.angle_alpha   90.00
_cell.angle_beta   90.00
_cell.angle_gamma   90.00
#
_symmetry.space_group_name_H-M   'P 1'
#
loop_
_entity.id
_entity.type
_entity.pdbx_description
1 polymer ?
#
loop_
_entity_poly.entity_id
_entity_poly.type
_entity_poly.pdbx_seq_one_letter_code
_entity_poly.pdbx_strand_id
1 'polypeptide(L)'
;MLPLDGIKLRDLEAGFMSKQHKFALFYPDGKFEILGWCCFEGKRELYLRNIYKDYKQLELSASNLDEVDAWKASFLRAGVYPEKEKPAEDGETFTEIEETSVDPQLERQVETIRNLVDSYMRIVTKTIRDLVPKAIMFLIVNKVSSSGV
;
A
#
# COMPACT_ATOMS: atom_id res chain seq x y z
N MET A 1 -4.46 5.79 16.12
CA MET A 1 -3.67 5.89 14.88
C MET A 1 -2.21 5.69 15.24
N LEU A 2 -1.50 4.78 14.58
CA LEU A 2 -0.10 4.45 14.89
C LEU A 2 0.83 5.32 14.02
N PRO A 3 1.70 6.17 14.61
CA PRO A 3 2.69 6.90 13.82
C PRO A 3 3.74 5.93 13.26
N LEU A 4 4.04 6.03 11.97
CA LEU A 4 4.97 5.14 11.26
C LEU A 4 6.44 5.55 11.40
N ASP A 5 6.71 6.67 12.05
CA ASP A 5 8.06 7.24 12.15
C ASP A 5 8.97 6.37 13.03
N GLY A 6 10.13 6.00 12.48
CA GLY A 6 11.13 5.17 13.13
C GLY A 6 10.77 3.68 13.30
N ILE A 7 9.64 3.23 12.76
CA ILE A 7 9.24 1.81 12.78
C ILE A 7 10.01 1.05 11.69
N LYS A 8 10.40 -0.19 12.00
CA LYS A 8 10.93 -1.16 11.03
C LYS A 8 10.04 -2.39 10.95
N LEU A 9 10.18 -3.11 9.85
CA LEU A 9 9.49 -4.36 9.58
C LEU A 9 10.48 -5.54 9.69
N ARG A 10 10.05 -6.66 10.27
CA ARG A 10 10.79 -7.92 10.26
C ARG A 10 9.85 -9.07 9.93
N ASP A 11 10.35 -10.07 9.22
CA ASP A 11 9.64 -11.31 8.98
C ASP A 11 9.62 -12.21 10.21
N LEU A 12 8.47 -12.82 10.48
CA LEU A 12 8.33 -13.79 11.55
C LEU A 12 8.34 -15.20 10.96
N GLU A 13 9.16 -16.08 11.54
CA GLU A 13 9.13 -17.50 11.17
C GLU A 13 7.74 -18.07 11.48
N ALA A 14 7.14 -18.72 10.48
CA ALA A 14 5.91 -19.47 10.67
C ALA A 14 6.23 -20.65 11.59
N GLY A 15 5.72 -20.60 12.83
CA GLY A 15 5.88 -21.70 13.79
C GLY A 15 5.42 -23.04 13.20
N PHE A 16 6.02 -24.14 13.65
CA PHE A 16 5.75 -25.49 13.14
C PHE A 16 4.23 -25.75 13.04
N MET A 17 3.72 -25.97 11.81
CA MET A 17 2.30 -26.15 11.42
C MET A 17 1.43 -24.88 11.23
N SER A 18 1.98 -23.67 11.29
CA SER A 18 1.27 -22.44 10.94
C SER A 18 1.10 -22.31 9.42
N LYS A 19 -0.15 -22.25 8.93
CA LYS A 19 -0.47 -21.87 7.54
C LYS A 19 -0.51 -20.35 7.32
N GLN A 20 -0.31 -19.56 8.38
CA GLN A 20 -0.40 -18.10 8.30
C GLN A 20 0.97 -17.49 8.05
N HIS A 21 1.03 -16.58 7.10
CA HIS A 21 2.20 -15.76 6.82
C HIS A 21 2.18 -14.54 7.72
N LYS A 22 3.26 -14.28 8.46
CA LYS A 22 3.32 -13.26 9.50
C LYS A 22 4.52 -12.35 9.33
N PHE A 23 4.32 -11.07 9.66
CA PHE A 23 5.38 -10.09 9.77
C PHE A 23 5.12 -9.21 11.01
N ALA A 24 6.17 -8.60 11.53
CA ALA A 24 6.11 -7.75 12.71
C ALA A 24 6.59 -6.33 12.41
N LEU A 25 5.90 -5.36 13.00
CA LEU A 25 6.36 -3.99 13.12
C LEU A 25 6.95 -3.77 14.51
N PHE A 26 8.10 -3.11 14.58
CA PHE A 26 8.79 -2.84 15.84
C PHE A 26 9.67 -1.58 15.75
N TYR A 27 10.05 -1.03 16.90
CA TYR A 27 11.10 -0.02 16.96
C TYR A 27 12.47 -0.70 17.04
N PRO A 28 13.42 -0.42 16.12
CA PRO A 28 14.78 -0.93 16.24
C PRO A 28 15.42 -0.35 17.50
N ASP A 29 16.07 -1.22 18.28
CA ASP A 29 16.57 -0.98 19.65
C ASP A 29 17.71 0.07 19.78
N GLY A 30 17.83 1.00 18.83
CA GLY A 30 18.98 1.91 18.72
C GLY A 30 18.64 3.40 18.57
N LYS A 31 17.37 3.81 18.49
CA LYS A 31 17.00 5.24 18.53
C LYS A 31 16.42 5.59 19.90
N PHE A 32 17.30 5.59 20.89
CA PHE A 32 17.20 6.49 22.03
C PHE A 32 17.27 7.92 21.50
N GLU A 33 16.19 8.42 20.92
CA GLU A 33 16.00 9.86 21.02
C GLU A 33 15.83 10.13 22.50
N ILE A 34 16.71 11.00 22.98
CA ILE A 34 16.75 11.54 24.32
C ILE A 34 15.45 12.33 24.51
N LEU A 35 14.32 11.64 24.65
CA LEU A 35 13.04 12.24 24.97
C LEU A 35 13.08 12.59 26.45
N GLY A 36 13.76 13.69 26.75
CA GLY A 36 13.71 14.39 28.01
C GLY A 36 14.41 13.69 29.17
N TRP A 37 15.39 14.38 29.74
CA TRP A 37 15.67 14.24 31.17
C TRP A 37 14.41 14.58 31.96
N CYS A 38 13.60 13.58 32.31
CA CYS A 38 12.95 13.62 33.61
C CYS A 38 13.99 13.13 34.63
N CYS A 39 14.82 14.05 35.11
CA CYS A 39 15.49 13.91 36.39
C CYS A 39 14.43 13.97 37.50
N PHE A 40 13.70 12.88 37.69
CA PHE A 40 13.03 12.60 38.94
C PHE A 40 13.42 11.19 39.34
N GLU A 41 14.13 11.09 40.46
CA GLU A 41 14.24 9.85 41.25
C GLU A 41 15.11 8.71 40.69
N GLY A 42 16.30 9.01 40.16
CA GLY A 42 17.48 8.11 40.23
C GLY A 42 17.40 6.71 39.60
N LYS A 43 16.31 6.32 38.95
CA LYS A 43 16.16 5.05 38.22
C LYS A 43 16.38 5.29 36.72
N ARG A 44 17.47 4.74 36.19
CA ARG A 44 17.63 4.54 34.74
C ARG A 44 16.75 3.37 34.31
N GLU A 45 15.45 3.61 34.20
CA GLU A 45 14.55 2.65 33.58
C GLU A 45 14.56 2.93 32.08
N LEU A 46 15.12 1.98 31.33
CA LEU A 46 15.22 2.01 29.89
C LEU A 46 13.79 1.90 29.33
N TYR A 47 13.10 3.02 29.13
CA TYR A 47 11.76 3.01 28.54
C TYR A 47 11.87 2.59 27.08
N LEU A 48 11.75 1.29 26.82
CA LEU A 48 11.55 0.73 25.50
C LEU A 48 10.25 1.34 24.96
N ARG A 49 10.33 1.99 23.79
CA ARG A 49 9.17 2.59 23.15
C ARG A 49 8.25 1.47 22.69
N ASN A 50 7.08 1.35 23.32
CA ASN A 50 6.05 0.41 22.86
C ASN A 50 5.47 0.90 21.53
N ILE A 51 5.19 -0.02 20.61
CA ILE A 51 4.55 0.31 19.34
C ILE A 51 3.08 0.67 19.57
N TYR A 52 2.39 -0.08 20.42
CA TYR A 52 0.98 0.17 20.72
C TYR A 52 0.64 -0.35 22.12
N LYS A 53 0.08 0.52 22.97
CA LYS A 53 -0.20 0.19 24.38
C LYS A 53 1.04 -0.40 25.07
N ASP A 54 0.93 -1.62 25.59
CA ASP A 54 1.99 -2.36 26.28
C ASP A 54 2.74 -3.34 25.36
N TYR A 55 2.43 -3.32 24.05
CA TYR A 55 3.05 -4.19 23.07
C TYR A 55 4.31 -3.55 22.50
N LYS A 56 5.42 -4.29 22.54
CA LYS A 56 6.72 -3.89 21.96
C LYS A 56 6.80 -4.11 20.45
N GLN A 57 6.05 -5.09 19.95
CA GLN A 57 5.92 -5.42 18.53
C GLN A 57 4.47 -5.63 18.16
N LEU A 58 4.12 -5.32 16.92
CA LEU A 58 2.78 -5.55 16.36
C LEU A 58 2.90 -6.63 15.29
N GLU A 59 2.36 -7.80 15.58
CA GLU A 59 2.33 -8.92 14.65
C GLU A 59 1.09 -8.84 13.75
N LEU A 60 1.31 -8.94 12.45
CA LEU A 60 0.27 -8.93 11.44
C LEU A 60 0.36 -10.23 10.65
N SER A 61 -0.80 -10.83 10.38
CA SER A 61 -0.91 -12.05 9.59
C SER A 61 -1.80 -11.82 8.38
N ALA A 62 -1.45 -12.46 7.26
CA ALA A 62 -2.27 -12.51 6.06
C ALA A 62 -2.57 -13.95 5.66
N SER A 63 -3.56 -14.11 4.79
CA SER A 63 -4.07 -15.42 4.39
C SER A 63 -3.15 -16.13 3.39
N ASN A 64 -2.37 -15.37 2.63
CA ASN A 64 -1.45 -15.84 1.60
C ASN A 64 -0.19 -14.95 1.56
N LEU A 65 0.83 -15.40 0.83
CA LEU A 65 2.10 -14.69 0.72
C LEU A 65 1.96 -13.39 -0.09
N ASP A 66 1.17 -13.40 -1.16
CA ASP A 66 0.93 -12.24 -2.02
C ASP A 66 0.36 -11.03 -1.26
N GLU A 67 -0.55 -11.27 -0.31
CA GLU A 67 -1.09 -10.25 0.59
C GLU A 67 0.00 -9.69 1.51
N VAL A 68 0.87 -10.55 2.07
CA VAL A 68 1.99 -10.09 2.89
C VAL A 68 2.91 -9.18 2.08
N ASP A 69 3.22 -9.56 0.84
CA ASP A 69 4.09 -8.75 -0.03
C ASP A 69 3.44 -7.43 -0.44
N ALA A 70 2.12 -7.43 -0.72
CA ALA A 70 1.36 -6.21 -0.95
C ALA A 70 1.36 -5.28 0.29
N TRP A 71 1.27 -5.84 1.50
CA TRP A 71 1.41 -5.08 2.75
C TRP A 71 2.82 -4.52 2.91
N LYS A 72 3.87 -5.34 2.69
CA LYS A 72 5.28 -4.89 2.74
C LYS A 72 5.56 -3.75 1.77
N ALA A 73 5.08 -3.85 0.53
CA ALA A 73 5.21 -2.79 -0.48
C ALA A 73 4.51 -1.50 -0.04
N SER A 74 3.33 -1.62 0.59
CA SER A 74 2.59 -0.48 1.15
C SER A 74 3.35 0.19 2.29
N PHE A 75 3.97 -0.59 3.18
CA PHE A 75 4.81 -0.09 4.27
C PHE A 75 6.09 0.57 3.76
N LEU A 76 6.75 -0.01 2.75
CA LEU A 76 7.92 0.57 2.09
C LEU A 76 7.61 1.92 1.48
N ARG A 77 6.46 2.03 0.79
CA ARG A 77 5.95 3.30 0.25
C ARG A 77 5.67 4.33 1.34
N ALA A 78 5.27 3.89 2.53
CA ALA A 78 5.06 4.75 3.69
C ALA A 78 6.35 5.09 4.47
N GLY A 79 7.52 4.63 4.00
CA GLY A 79 8.82 4.90 4.62
C GLY A 79 9.22 3.93 5.75
N VAL A 80 8.51 2.81 5.90
CA VAL A 80 8.84 1.73 6.85
C VAL A 80 9.67 0.68 6.13
N TYR A 81 10.95 0.61 6.46
CA TYR A 81 11.89 -0.29 5.80
C TYR A 81 12.01 -1.63 6.54
N PRO A 82 12.22 -2.75 5.81
CA PRO A 82 12.58 -4.01 6.43
C PRO A 82 13.91 -3.85 7.19
N GLU A 83 14.05 -4.59 8.28
CA GLU A 83 15.31 -4.67 9.00
C GLU A 83 16.34 -5.36 8.11
N LYS A 84 17.40 -4.63 7.76
CA LYS A 84 18.60 -5.22 7.18
C LYS A 84 19.16 -6.18 8.22
N GLU A 85 19.13 -7.48 7.92
CA GLU A 85 19.89 -8.45 8.69
C GLU A 85 21.34 -7.95 8.74
N LYS A 86 21.91 -7.81 9.95
CA LYS A 86 23.35 -7.58 10.06
C LYS A 86 24.02 -8.82 9.50
N PRO A 87 24.77 -8.75 8.39
CA PRO A 87 25.55 -9.88 7.96
C PRO A 87 26.62 -10.09 9.02
N ALA A 88 26.57 -11.23 9.72
CA ALA A 88 27.83 -11.88 10.03
C ALA A 88 28.50 -12.16 8.68
N GLU A 89 29.79 -11.86 8.59
CA GLU A 89 30.64 -12.05 7.41
C GLU A 89 30.21 -13.27 6.59
N ASP A 90 29.69 -13.04 5.39
CA ASP A 90 30.14 -13.67 4.16
C ASP A 90 29.28 -13.16 3.00
N GLY A 91 29.94 -12.93 1.88
CA GLY A 91 29.36 -12.29 0.71
C GLY A 91 28.32 -13.16 -0.01
N GLU A 92 27.62 -12.45 -0.90
CA GLU A 92 26.85 -12.94 -2.04
C GLU A 92 25.33 -13.04 -1.87
N THR A 93 24.66 -12.36 -2.81
CA THR A 93 23.26 -12.52 -3.22
C THR A 93 22.22 -11.75 -2.40
N PHE A 94 22.36 -10.43 -2.32
CA PHE A 94 21.15 -9.62 -2.41
C PHE A 94 20.80 -9.58 -3.90
N THR A 95 19.81 -10.38 -4.30
CA THR A 95 19.13 -10.22 -5.57
C THR A 95 18.62 -8.79 -5.57
N GLU A 96 19.39 -7.90 -6.21
CA GLU A 96 18.86 -6.70 -6.81
C GLU A 96 17.70 -7.20 -7.65
N ILE A 97 16.50 -7.03 -7.10
CA ILE A 97 15.34 -6.83 -7.92
C ILE A 97 15.78 -5.60 -8.73
N GLU A 98 16.33 -5.85 -9.92
CA GLU A 98 16.21 -4.95 -11.05
C GLU A 98 14.70 -4.75 -11.24
N GLU A 99 14.11 -4.02 -10.30
CA GLU A 99 12.86 -3.32 -10.48
C GLU A 99 13.19 -2.44 -11.67
N THR A 100 12.76 -2.91 -12.83
CA THR A 100 12.67 -2.16 -14.07
C THR A 100 12.50 -0.71 -13.68
N SER A 101 13.48 0.13 -14.00
CA SER A 101 13.48 1.54 -13.66
C SER A 101 12.33 2.22 -14.41
N VAL A 102 11.10 1.96 -13.97
CA VAL A 102 9.92 2.71 -14.38
C VAL A 102 10.16 4.10 -13.82
N ASP A 103 10.50 4.99 -14.74
CA ASP A 103 10.73 6.40 -14.44
C ASP A 103 9.55 6.90 -13.59
N PRO A 104 9.79 7.40 -12.36
CA PRO A 104 8.74 7.96 -11.51
C PRO A 104 7.90 9.04 -12.21
N GLN A 105 8.43 9.69 -13.25
CA GLN A 105 7.66 10.61 -14.09
C GLN A 105 6.70 9.88 -15.03
N LEU A 106 7.13 8.78 -15.65
CA LEU A 106 6.30 7.95 -16.52
C LEU A 106 5.12 7.36 -15.76
N GLU A 107 5.32 6.88 -14.54
CA GLU A 107 4.22 6.34 -13.71
C GLU A 107 3.14 7.38 -13.44
N ARG A 108 3.54 8.61 -13.08
CA ARG A 108 2.60 9.73 -12.87
C ARG A 108 1.86 10.11 -14.15
N GLN A 109 2.55 10.10 -15.28
CA GLN A 109 1.95 10.39 -16.58
C GLN A 109 0.93 9.32 -16.96
N VAL A 110 1.28 8.05 -16.82
CA VAL A 110 0.37 6.94 -17.13
C VAL A 110 -0.87 7.00 -16.25
N GLU A 111 -0.71 7.30 -14.96
CA GLU A 111 -1.85 7.46 -14.06
C GLU A 111 -2.74 8.65 -14.44
N THR A 112 -2.14 9.77 -14.84
CA THR A 112 -2.89 10.93 -15.37
C THR A 112 -3.67 10.54 -16.62
N ILE A 113 -3.05 9.81 -17.55
CA ILE A 113 -3.69 9.35 -18.79
C ILE A 113 -4.86 8.40 -18.47
N ARG A 114 -4.69 7.44 -17.56
CA ARG A 114 -5.78 6.53 -17.14
C ARG A 114 -6.99 7.31 -16.62
N ASN A 115 -6.75 8.26 -15.71
CA ASN A 115 -7.81 9.10 -15.14
C ASN A 115 -8.57 9.91 -16.22
N LEU A 116 -7.85 10.44 -17.21
CA LEU A 116 -8.46 11.15 -18.34
C LEU A 116 -9.28 10.22 -19.23
N VAL A 117 -8.76 9.03 -19.55
CA VAL A 117 -9.45 8.03 -20.39
C VAL A 117 -10.72 7.54 -19.71
N ASP A 118 -10.67 7.23 -18.41
CA ASP A 118 -11.84 6.81 -17.63
C ASP A 118 -12.93 7.89 -17.59
N SER A 119 -12.51 9.15 -17.40
CA SER A 119 -13.42 10.30 -17.46
C SER A 119 -14.07 10.42 -18.83
N TYR A 120 -13.28 10.32 -19.91
CA TYR A 120 -13.76 10.38 -21.27
C TYR A 120 -14.74 9.25 -21.59
N MET A 121 -14.39 8.00 -21.28
CA MET A 121 -15.26 6.84 -21.51
C MET A 121 -16.58 6.93 -20.75
N ARG A 122 -16.56 7.51 -19.54
CA ARG A 122 -17.77 7.78 -18.76
C ARG A 122 -18.67 8.81 -19.46
N ILE A 123 -18.09 9.88 -20.00
CA ILE A 123 -18.84 10.90 -20.76
C ILE A 123 -19.43 10.25 -22.03
N VAL A 124 -18.62 9.55 -22.82
CA VAL A 124 -19.07 8.86 -24.04
C VAL A 124 -20.23 7.91 -23.75
N THR A 125 -20.12 7.08 -22.72
CA THR A 125 -21.18 6.13 -22.35
C THR A 125 -22.47 6.84 -21.95
N LYS A 126 -22.37 7.97 -21.23
CA LYS A 126 -23.55 8.80 -20.91
C LYS A 126 -24.18 9.37 -22.19
N THR A 127 -23.38 9.89 -23.09
CA THR A 127 -23.84 10.44 -24.37
C THR A 127 -24.52 9.37 -25.23
N ILE A 128 -23.97 8.16 -25.31
CA ILE A 128 -24.59 7.04 -26.04
C ILE A 128 -25.95 6.68 -25.44
N ARG A 129 -26.03 6.55 -24.10
CA ARG A 129 -27.29 6.24 -23.40
C ARG A 129 -28.37 7.32 -23.58
N ASP A 130 -27.97 8.57 -23.80
CA ASP A 130 -28.90 9.68 -24.04
C ASP A 130 -29.31 9.81 -25.52
N LEU A 131 -28.36 9.76 -26.44
CA LEU A 131 -28.61 10.02 -27.86
C LEU A 131 -29.22 8.83 -28.60
N VAL A 132 -28.86 7.59 -28.25
CA VAL A 132 -29.34 6.40 -28.98
C VAL A 132 -30.86 6.23 -28.86
N PRO A 133 -31.49 6.30 -27.67
CA PRO A 133 -32.94 6.22 -27.56
C PRO A 133 -33.65 7.36 -28.31
N LYS A 134 -33.10 8.59 -28.28
CA LYS A 134 -33.64 9.75 -29.01
C LYS A 134 -33.60 9.54 -30.52
N ALA A 135 -32.50 8.98 -31.04
CA ALA A 135 -32.37 8.66 -32.46
C ALA A 135 -33.37 7.58 -32.89
N ILE A 136 -33.51 6.51 -32.11
CA ILE A 136 -34.48 5.43 -32.38
C ILE A 136 -35.91 5.99 -32.36
N MET A 137 -36.26 6.77 -31.33
CA MET A 137 -37.57 7.40 -31.21
C MET A 137 -37.89 8.29 -32.41
N PHE A 138 -36.96 9.16 -32.79
CA PHE A 138 -37.10 10.03 -33.96
C PHE A 138 -37.34 9.23 -35.25
N LEU A 139 -36.55 8.17 -35.46
CA LEU A 139 -36.69 7.33 -36.65
C LEU A 139 -38.04 6.59 -36.68
N ILE A 140 -38.49 6.01 -35.57
CA ILE A 140 -39.77 5.28 -35.49
C ILE A 140 -40.94 6.23 -35.72
N VAL A 141 -41.00 7.37 -35.02
CA VAL A 141 -42.10 8.34 -35.13
C VAL A 141 -42.22 8.87 -36.55
N ASN A 142 -41.10 9.23 -37.19
CA ASN A 142 -41.13 9.73 -38.57
C ASN A 142 -41.58 8.66 -39.57
N LYS A 143 -41.16 7.39 -39.39
CA LYS A 143 -41.59 6.28 -40.24
C LYS A 143 -43.07 5.96 -40.11
N VAL A 144 -43.63 5.98 -38.89
CA VAL A 144 -45.06 5.77 -38.66
C VAL A 144 -45.88 6.94 -39.19
N SER A 145 -45.45 8.18 -38.96
CA SER A 145 -46.14 9.37 -39.46
C SER A 145 -46.13 9.48 -40.98
N SER A 146 -45.10 8.99 -41.66
CA SER A 146 -45.03 8.99 -43.13
C SER A 146 -45.82 7.85 -43.79
N SER A 147 -46.20 6.81 -43.04
CA SER A 147 -46.90 5.62 -43.57
C SER A 147 -48.40 5.63 -43.30
N GLY A 148 -48.92 6.69 -42.66
CA GLY A 148 -50.33 6.86 -42.30
C GLY A 148 -51.16 7.71 -43.28
N VAL A 149 -50.72 7.84 -44.54
CA VAL A 149 -51.49 8.44 -45.65
C VAL A 149 -51.55 7.45 -46.80
#